data_AF-A0A9D6E497-F1
#
_entry.id   AF-A0A9D6E497-F1
#
_cell.length_a   1.000
_cell.length_b   1.000
_cell.length_c   1.000
_cell.angle_alpha   90.00
_cell.angle_beta   90.00
_cell.angle_gamma   90.00
#
_symmetry.space_group_name_H-M   'P 1'
#
loop_
_entity.id
_entity.type
_entity.pdbx_description
1 polymer ?
#
loop_
_entity_poly.entity_id
_entity_poly.type
_entity_poly.pdbx_seq_one_letter_code
_entity_poly.pdbx_strand_id
1 'polypeptide(L)'
;MNAVAHRDYLLTSQVRLFIFDDRIEITNPGRLLNSVTVEAMRLGYHLVRNPVIFSHLARLRLATDAGLGVPNMIRLLRQNRLPDPDFLVVGNEFRLIFRME
;
A
#
# COMPACT_ATOMS: atom_id res chain seq x y z
N MET A 1 -0.15 -7.13 3.71
CA MET A 1 -1.54 -6.90 4.19
C MET A 1 -2.27 -5.84 3.40
N ASN A 2 -1.79 -4.59 3.34
CA ASN A 2 -2.45 -3.53 2.56
C ASN A 2 -2.70 -3.92 1.10
N ALA A 3 -1.73 -4.56 0.43
CA ALA A 3 -1.93 -5.02 -0.94
C ALA A 3 -3.15 -5.95 -1.07
N VAL A 4 -3.32 -6.91 -0.15
CA VAL A 4 -4.47 -7.83 -0.10
C VAL A 4 -5.77 -7.09 0.17
N ALA A 5 -5.80 -6.23 1.20
CA ALA A 5 -7.01 -5.51 1.58
C ALA A 5 -7.53 -4.56 0.50
N HIS A 6 -6.64 -3.99 -0.30
CA HIS A 6 -6.97 -2.96 -1.29
C HIS A 6 -6.85 -3.41 -2.75
N ARG A 7 -6.54 -4.69 -3.00
CA ARG A 7 -6.51 -5.29 -4.35
C ARG A 7 -7.87 -5.15 -5.02
N ASP A 8 -7.88 -4.80 -6.30
CA ASP A 8 -9.05 -4.93 -7.14
C ASP A 8 -9.25 -6.40 -7.53
N TYR A 9 -10.21 -7.07 -6.86
CA TYR A 9 -10.51 -8.48 -7.09
C TYR A 9 -11.30 -8.76 -8.37
N LEU A 10 -11.74 -7.74 -9.10
CA LEU A 10 -12.32 -7.91 -10.44
C LEU A 10 -11.24 -8.17 -11.51
N LEU A 11 -9.99 -7.84 -11.22
CA LEU A 11 -8.85 -8.08 -12.10
C LEU A 11 -8.25 -9.47 -11.86
N THR A 12 -7.79 -10.11 -12.93
CA THR A 12 -7.11 -11.42 -12.88
C THR A 12 -5.61 -11.29 -12.58
N SER A 13 -5.01 -10.10 -12.72
CA SER A 13 -3.60 -9.86 -12.43
C SER A 13 -3.29 -10.04 -10.94
N GLN A 14 -2.10 -10.51 -10.62
CA GLN A 14 -1.70 -10.81 -9.23
C GLN A 14 -1.04 -9.59 -8.57
N VAL A 15 -0.98 -9.59 -7.23
CA VAL A 15 -0.02 -8.73 -6.52
C VAL A 15 1.37 -9.22 -6.86
N ARG A 16 2.24 -8.33 -7.35
CA ARG A 16 3.59 -8.68 -7.79
C ARG A 16 4.62 -8.01 -6.90
N LEU A 17 5.60 -8.78 -6.46
CA LEU A 17 6.77 -8.32 -5.72
C LEU A 17 8.00 -8.48 -6.62
N PHE A 18 8.70 -7.39 -6.84
CA PHE A 18 9.98 -7.38 -7.56
C PHE A 18 11.07 -6.92 -6.60
N ILE A 19 12.20 -7.62 -6.61
CA ILE A 19 13.38 -7.29 -5.81
C ILE A 19 14.51 -7.03 -6.80
N PHE A 20 15.06 -5.84 -6.73
CA PHE A 20 16.22 -5.39 -7.49
C PHE A 20 17.36 -5.10 -6.52
N ASP A 21 18.56 -4.87 -7.06
CA ASP A 21 19.73 -4.56 -6.25
C ASP A 21 19.55 -3.25 -5.45
N ASP A 22 18.82 -2.28 -6.01
CA ASP A 22 18.64 -0.93 -5.44
C ASP A 22 17.26 -0.67 -4.82
N ARG A 23 16.28 -1.55 -5.07
CA ARG A 23 14.89 -1.31 -4.65
C ARG A 23 14.01 -2.56 -4.58
N ILE A 24 12.91 -2.43 -3.86
CA ILE A 24 11.81 -3.39 -3.82
C ILE A 24 10.55 -2.71 -4.37
N GLU A 25 9.89 -3.33 -5.34
CA GLU A 25 8.62 -2.85 -5.90
C GLU A 25 7.47 -3.80 -5.56
N ILE A 26 6.37 -3.25 -5.05
CA ILE A 26 5.11 -3.95 -4.85
C ILE A 26 4.08 -3.34 -5.81
N THR A 27 3.65 -4.12 -6.80
CA THR A 27 2.59 -3.72 -7.74
C THR A 27 1.28 -4.40 -7.37
N ASN A 28 0.27 -3.60 -7.06
CA ASN A 28 -1.06 -4.05 -6.68
C ASN A 28 -2.07 -3.77 -7.81
N PRO A 29 -2.85 -4.77 -8.24
CA PRO A 29 -3.97 -4.58 -9.15
C PRO A 29 -5.00 -3.59 -8.60
N GLY A 30 -5.39 -2.62 -9.44
CA GLY A 30 -6.32 -1.55 -9.09
C GLY A 30 -5.59 -0.27 -8.69
N ARG A 31 -6.04 0.85 -9.25
CA ARG A 31 -5.63 2.19 -8.80
C ARG A 31 -6.25 2.55 -7.43
N LEU A 32 -5.83 3.68 -6.86
CA LEU A 32 -6.48 4.28 -5.70
C LEU A 32 -7.98 4.51 -5.97
N LEU A 33 -8.82 4.35 -4.94
CA LEU A 33 -10.24 4.73 -5.06
C LEU A 33 -10.32 6.22 -5.37
N ASN A 34 -11.31 6.64 -6.18
CA ASN A 34 -11.34 7.98 -6.79
C ASN A 34 -11.23 9.16 -5.80
N SER A 35 -11.60 8.95 -4.53
CA SER A 35 -11.54 9.94 -3.45
C SER A 35 -10.24 9.89 -2.63
N VAL A 36 -9.31 8.99 -2.92
CA VAL A 36 -8.03 8.84 -2.20
C VAL A 36 -6.89 9.34 -3.08
N THR A 37 -6.13 10.32 -2.58
CA THR A 37 -4.86 10.74 -3.19
C THR A 37 -3.66 10.18 -2.42
N VAL A 38 -2.48 10.21 -3.03
CA VAL A 38 -1.23 9.79 -2.37
C VAL A 38 -0.95 10.67 -1.14
N GLU A 39 -1.18 11.98 -1.25
CA GLU A 39 -0.99 12.95 -0.18
C GLU A 39 -1.92 12.66 1.00
N ALA A 40 -3.21 12.44 0.73
CA ALA A 40 -4.18 12.10 1.76
C ALA A 40 -3.81 10.78 2.45
N MET A 41 -3.40 9.78 1.68
CA MET A 41 -2.94 8.48 2.19
C MET A 41 -1.69 8.60 3.07
N ARG A 42 -0.74 9.49 2.73
CA ARG A 42 0.43 9.79 3.57
C ARG A 42 0.02 10.41 4.92
N LEU A 43 -1.09 11.12 4.97
CA LEU A 43 -1.68 11.68 6.20
C LEU A 43 -2.57 10.68 6.97
N GLY A 44 -2.70 9.45 6.48
CA GLY A 44 -3.50 8.39 7.11
C GLY A 44 -4.96 8.33 6.65
N TYR A 45 -5.37 9.17 5.71
CA TYR A 45 -6.68 9.00 5.08
C TYR A 45 -6.70 7.70 4.27
N HIS A 46 -7.68 6.85 4.51
CA HIS A 46 -7.80 5.58 3.81
C HIS A 46 -9.27 5.25 3.57
N LEU A 47 -9.51 4.56 2.46
CA LEU A 47 -10.80 3.94 2.15
C LEU A 47 -10.57 2.48 1.83
N VAL A 48 -11.36 1.62 2.47
CA VAL A 48 -11.24 0.18 2.35
C VAL A 48 -12.02 -0.30 1.14
N ARG A 49 -11.31 -0.82 0.12
CA ARG A 49 -11.94 -1.37 -1.09
C ARG A 49 -12.69 -2.67 -0.81
N ASN A 50 -12.14 -3.53 0.05
CA ASN A 50 -12.71 -4.84 0.38
C ASN A 50 -13.02 -4.94 1.89
N PRO A 51 -14.16 -4.39 2.37
CA PRO A 51 -14.46 -4.31 3.80
C PRO A 51 -14.50 -5.66 4.52
N VAL A 52 -15.01 -6.71 3.86
CA VAL A 52 -15.06 -8.07 4.43
C VAL A 52 -13.66 -8.62 4.65
N ILE A 53 -12.80 -8.56 3.61
CA ILE A 53 -11.40 -9.01 3.71
C ILE A 53 -10.69 -8.23 4.80
N PHE A 54 -10.80 -6.90 4.80
CA PHE A 54 -10.19 -6.05 5.80
C PHE A 54 -10.65 -6.38 7.23
N SER A 55 -11.95 -6.63 7.43
CA SER A 55 -12.50 -7.01 8.73
C SER A 55 -11.85 -8.29 9.26
N HIS A 56 -11.65 -9.30 8.41
CA HIS A 56 -10.93 -10.52 8.80
C HIS A 56 -9.46 -10.23 9.16
N LEU A 57 -8.78 -9.38 8.38
CA LEU A 57 -7.40 -9.00 8.70
C LEU A 57 -7.30 -8.22 10.03
N ALA A 58 -8.25 -7.35 10.31
CA ALA A 58 -8.33 -6.60 11.56
C ALA A 58 -8.58 -7.52 12.76
N ARG A 59 -9.48 -8.49 12.64
CA ARG A 59 -9.74 -9.51 13.67
C ARG A 59 -8.49 -10.36 13.99
N LEU A 60 -7.66 -10.61 12.98
CA LEU A 60 -6.37 -11.29 13.13
C LEU A 60 -5.24 -10.37 13.60
N ARG A 61 -5.53 -9.08 13.87
CA ARG A 61 -4.53 -8.05 14.23
C ARG A 61 -3.45 -7.84 13.16
N LEU A 62 -3.76 -8.13 11.90
CA LEU A 62 -2.87 -7.94 10.75
C LEU A 62 -3.11 -6.61 10.01
N ALA A 63 -4.18 -5.91 10.34
CA ALA A 63 -4.51 -4.58 9.83
C ALA A 63 -5.20 -3.75 10.92
N THR A 64 -5.17 -2.42 10.78
CA THR A 64 -5.86 -1.48 11.65
C THR A 64 -6.60 -0.45 10.80
N ASP A 65 -7.82 -0.10 11.21
CA ASP A 65 -8.67 0.95 10.67
C ASP A 65 -8.29 2.36 11.17
N ALA A 66 -7.24 2.48 12.00
CA ALA A 66 -6.74 3.78 12.47
C ALA A 66 -6.05 4.61 11.36
N GLY A 67 -5.93 4.08 10.13
CA GLY A 67 -5.23 4.76 9.03
C GLY A 67 -3.72 4.86 9.20
N LEU A 68 -3.15 4.19 10.20
CA LEU A 68 -1.76 4.34 10.59
C LEU A 68 -0.77 3.53 9.75
N GLY A 69 -1.23 2.67 8.85
CA GLY A 69 -0.35 1.75 8.10
C GLY A 69 0.71 2.47 7.27
N VAL A 70 0.28 3.36 6.37
CA VAL A 70 1.19 4.14 5.50
C VAL A 70 2.02 5.16 6.32
N PRO A 71 1.44 5.96 7.23
CA PRO A 71 2.21 6.85 8.09
C PRO A 71 3.29 6.14 8.91
N ASN A 72 2.98 4.98 9.52
CA ASN A 72 3.96 4.23 10.29
C ASN A 72 5.07 3.63 9.43
N MET A 73 4.73 3.12 8.25
CA MET A 73 5.72 2.64 7.29
C MET A 73 6.72 3.75 6.93
N ILE A 74 6.24 4.95 6.58
CA ILE A 74 7.10 6.11 6.27
C ILE A 74 7.95 6.49 7.49
N ARG A 75 7.34 6.55 8.68
CA ARG A 75 8.05 6.84 9.93
C ARG A 75 9.19 5.83 10.18
N LEU A 76 8.95 4.54 9.97
CA LEU A 76 9.94 3.48 10.18
C LEU A 76 11.09 3.57 9.18
N LEU A 77 10.82 3.88 7.90
CA LEU A 77 11.88 4.11 6.91
C LEU A 77 12.80 5.25 7.34
N ARG A 78 12.22 6.40 7.70
CA ARG A 78 12.98 7.56 8.19
C ARG A 78 13.80 7.26 9.43
N GLN A 79 13.25 6.53 10.39
CA GLN A 79 13.96 6.11 11.61
C GLN A 79 15.19 5.25 11.31
N ASN A 80 15.16 4.51 10.21
CA ASN A 80 16.28 3.69 9.74
C ASN A 80 17.14 4.41 8.69
N ARG A 81 16.98 5.72 8.51
CA ARG A 81 17.73 6.54 7.52
C ARG A 81 17.54 6.07 6.07
N LEU A 82 16.42 5.43 5.78
CA LEU A 82 16.02 5.06 4.42
C LEU A 82 15.16 6.17 3.81
N PRO A 83 15.19 6.33 2.47
CA PRO A 83 14.36 7.31 1.80
C PRO A 83 12.86 7.01 1.98
N ASP A 84 12.05 8.06 1.82
CA ASP A 84 10.60 7.90 1.70
C ASP A 84 10.28 7.00 0.49
N PRO A 85 9.23 6.17 0.58
CA PRO A 85 8.86 5.32 -0.53
C PRO A 85 8.12 6.13 -1.60
N ASP A 86 8.21 5.68 -2.84
CA ASP A 86 7.41 6.23 -3.93
C ASP A 86 6.09 5.50 -4.08
N PHE A 87 5.08 6.26 -4.47
CA PHE A 87 3.78 5.74 -4.85
C PHE A 87 3.50 6.17 -6.29
N LEU A 88 3.29 5.20 -7.18
CA LEU A 88 3.00 5.45 -8.58
C LEU A 88 1.66 4.82 -8.94
N VAL A 89 0.88 5.52 -9.75
CA VAL A 89 -0.30 4.95 -10.41
C VAL A 89 0.04 4.78 -11.88
N VAL A 90 0.12 3.53 -12.33
CA VAL A 90 0.48 3.19 -13.72
C VAL A 90 -0.70 2.47 -14.33
N GLY A 91 -1.45 3.15 -15.20
CA GLY A 91 -2.69 2.62 -15.74
C GLY A 91 -3.70 2.30 -14.63
N ASN A 92 -4.08 1.03 -14.50
CA ASN A 92 -4.97 0.53 -13.44
C ASN A 92 -4.21 -0.22 -12.34
N GLU A 93 -2.95 0.11 -12.10
CA GLU A 93 -2.15 -0.49 -11.04
C GLU A 93 -1.61 0.58 -10.09
N PHE A 94 -1.54 0.22 -8.81
CA PHE A 94 -0.87 1.01 -7.81
C PHE A 94 0.48 0.35 -7.48
N ARG A 95 1.55 1.11 -7.53
CA ARG A 95 2.91 0.63 -7.26
C ARG A 95 3.51 1.38 -6.08
N LEU A 96 4.07 0.60 -5.16
CA LEU A 96 4.85 1.07 -4.02
C LEU A 96 6.31 0.67 -4.25
N ILE A 97 7.23 1.63 -4.14
CA ILE A 97 8.66 1.40 -4.35
C ILE A 97 9.43 1.81 -3.09
N PHE A 98 10.17 0.87 -2.53
CA PHE A 98 11.14 1.11 -1.46
C PHE A 98 12.54 1.14 -2.06
N ARG A 99 13.26 2.25 -1.93
CA ARG A 99 14.68 2.33 -2.32
C ARG A 99 15.57 2.02 -1.13
N MET A 100 16.70 1.38 -1.40
CA MET A 100 17.66 0.95 -0.37
C MET A 100 18.76 1.97 -0.12
N GLU A 101 18.93 2.95 -1.01
CA GLU A 101 19.93 4.03 -0.96
C GLU A 101 19.36 5.32 -1.58
#